data_AF-A0A208Y1D4-F1
#
_entry.id   AF-A0A208Y1D4-F1
#
_cell.length_a   1.000
_cell.length_b   1.000
_cell.length_c   1.000
_cell.angle_alpha   90.00
_cell.angle_beta   90.00
_cell.angle_gamma   90.00
#
_symmetry.space_group_name_H-M   'P 1'
#
loop_
_entity.id
_entity.type
_entity.pdbx_description
1 polymer ?
#
loop_
_entity_poly.entity_id
_entity_poly.type
_entity_poly.pdbx_seq_one_letter_code
_entity_poly.pdbx_strand_id
1 'polypeptide(L)'
;MSDLYQPTRYFRGLQQGAFMRLEHAASLKGLLKPFKGKGDLEAWASQCFAMRDELIGLAQRQVLQQASGHPFHLLPVELAQQTTGAGTTFLRWRRHDRSAMGVALWQELMASTSTPVNLLADLHAIELQRITLNMQISLLHTLGRQAQECASKAAEAEDAYLRRLASIPPAVRDR
;
A
#
# COMPACT_ATOMS: atom_id res chain seq x y z
N MET A 1 -21.46 38.00 -4.01
CA MET A 1 -20.31 38.09 -4.95
C MET A 1 -19.11 37.34 -4.37
N SER A 2 -19.17 36.01 -4.33
CA SER A 2 -18.05 35.18 -3.87
C SER A 2 -18.16 33.83 -4.57
N ASP A 3 -17.61 33.72 -5.79
CA ASP A 3 -17.32 32.44 -6.46
C ASP A 3 -16.54 32.59 -7.78
N LEU A 4 -15.67 33.62 -7.93
CA LEU A 4 -14.95 33.87 -9.19
C LEU A 4 -13.49 33.38 -9.23
N TYR A 5 -13.01 32.67 -8.20
CA TYR A 5 -11.64 32.14 -8.17
C TYR A 5 -11.55 30.77 -7.50
N GLN A 6 -12.37 29.80 -7.91
CA GLN A 6 -11.97 28.42 -7.70
C GLN A 6 -10.98 28.04 -8.81
N PRO A 7 -9.67 27.90 -8.50
CA PRO A 7 -8.71 27.45 -9.50
C PRO A 7 -9.15 26.08 -10.03
N THR A 8 -9.13 25.93 -11.35
CA THR A 8 -9.45 24.67 -12.03
C THR A 8 -8.62 23.54 -11.43
N ARG A 9 -9.31 22.53 -10.90
CA ARG A 9 -8.71 21.32 -10.35
C ARG A 9 -8.60 20.26 -11.45
N TYR A 10 -7.38 19.89 -11.78
CA TYR A 10 -7.06 18.82 -12.73
C TYR A 10 -6.95 17.47 -12.02
N PHE A 11 -6.44 17.48 -10.79
CA PHE A 11 -6.32 16.27 -9.98
C PHE A 11 -7.55 16.08 -9.08
N ARG A 12 -8.15 14.89 -9.14
CA ARG A 12 -9.23 14.45 -8.27
C ARG A 12 -8.71 13.37 -7.34
N GLY A 13 -8.57 13.71 -6.06
CA GLY A 13 -8.09 12.79 -5.06
C GLY A 13 -9.04 11.61 -4.83
N LEU A 14 -8.49 10.46 -4.40
CA LEU A 14 -9.28 9.27 -4.11
C LEU A 14 -10.30 9.56 -3.02
N GLN A 15 -11.57 9.27 -3.31
CA GLN A 15 -12.67 9.40 -2.37
C GLN A 15 -12.97 8.06 -1.70
N GLN A 16 -13.73 8.08 -0.59
CA GLN A 16 -14.10 6.87 0.16
C GLN A 16 -14.71 5.77 -0.72
N GLY A 17 -15.53 6.14 -1.71
CA GLY A 17 -16.12 5.17 -2.64
C GLY A 17 -15.10 4.41 -3.51
N ALA A 18 -13.91 4.97 -3.73
CA ALA A 18 -12.84 4.25 -4.40
C ALA A 18 -12.24 3.14 -3.52
N PHE A 19 -12.17 3.39 -2.21
CA PHE A 19 -11.77 2.37 -1.24
C PHE A 19 -12.87 1.33 -1.07
N MET A 20 -14.15 1.68 -0.91
CA MET A 20 -15.23 0.70 -0.71
C MET A 20 -15.37 -0.35 -1.82
N ARG A 21 -14.80 -0.11 -3.01
CA ARG A 21 -14.76 -1.08 -4.12
C ARG A 21 -13.63 -2.11 -4.02
N LEU A 22 -12.68 -1.93 -3.11
CA LEU A 22 -11.68 -2.97 -2.80
C LEU A 22 -12.38 -4.02 -1.93
N GLU A 23 -12.20 -5.30 -2.24
CA GLU A 23 -13.03 -6.39 -1.71
C GLU A 23 -12.96 -6.50 -0.17
N HIS A 24 -11.89 -5.97 0.42
CA HIS A 24 -11.61 -6.00 1.86
C HIS A 24 -11.42 -4.60 2.51
N ALA A 25 -11.88 -3.53 1.87
CA ALA A 25 -11.38 -2.17 2.10
C ALA A 25 -11.66 -1.46 3.43
N ALA A 26 -12.40 -2.05 4.38
CA ALA A 26 -13.03 -1.24 5.43
C ALA A 26 -12.63 -1.62 6.86
N SER A 27 -11.82 -2.66 7.09
CA SER A 27 -11.40 -2.92 8.47
C SER A 27 -10.23 -3.89 8.57
N LEU A 28 -9.43 -3.72 9.63
CA LEU A 28 -8.55 -4.75 10.19
C LEU A 28 -9.35 -5.94 10.79
N LYS A 29 -10.61 -6.18 10.39
CA LYS A 29 -11.38 -7.36 10.81
C LYS A 29 -10.61 -8.58 10.33
N GLY A 30 -10.06 -9.33 11.27
CA GLY A 30 -9.13 -10.42 11.00
C GLY A 30 -7.82 -10.31 11.76
N LEU A 31 -7.38 -9.10 12.14
CA LEU A 31 -6.18 -8.91 12.95
C LEU A 31 -6.43 -9.22 14.44
N LEU A 32 -7.48 -8.63 15.02
CA LEU A 32 -7.79 -8.79 16.44
C LEU A 32 -8.85 -9.88 16.63
N LYS A 33 -8.41 -11.13 16.57
CA LYS A 33 -9.23 -12.33 16.82
C LYS A 33 -8.36 -13.48 17.37
N PRO A 34 -8.96 -14.50 17.99
CA PRO A 34 -8.24 -15.74 18.26
C PRO A 34 -7.88 -16.44 16.94
N PHE A 35 -6.59 -16.53 16.63
CA PHE A 35 -6.09 -17.38 15.55
C PHE A 35 -6.01 -18.81 16.06
N LYS A 36 -6.66 -19.76 15.37
CA LYS A 36 -6.76 -21.16 15.82
C LYS A 36 -5.54 -22.00 15.46
N GLY A 37 -4.63 -21.48 14.65
CA GLY A 37 -3.41 -22.16 14.26
C GLY A 37 -2.84 -21.62 12.95
N LYS A 38 -1.91 -22.39 12.37
CA LYS A 38 -1.20 -22.06 11.12
C LYS A 38 -2.12 -21.59 10.00
N GLY A 39 -3.18 -22.34 9.69
CA GLY A 39 -4.06 -22.04 8.56
C GLY A 39 -4.75 -20.68 8.64
N ASP A 40 -5.15 -20.25 9.84
CA ASP A 40 -5.77 -18.92 10.05
C ASP A 40 -4.78 -17.78 9.78
N LEU A 41 -3.49 -17.99 10.11
CA LEU A 41 -2.41 -17.02 9.89
C LEU A 41 -2.05 -16.94 8.40
N GLU A 42 -1.96 -18.07 7.69
CA GLU A 42 -1.70 -18.11 6.25
C GLU A 42 -2.83 -17.45 5.45
N ALA A 43 -4.09 -17.70 5.84
CA ALA A 43 -5.25 -17.06 5.23
C ALA A 43 -5.21 -15.53 5.43
N TRP A 44 -4.88 -15.06 6.64
CA TRP A 44 -4.76 -13.63 6.90
C TRP A 44 -3.56 -12.99 6.19
N ALA A 45 -2.44 -13.70 6.08
CA ALA A 45 -1.29 -13.27 5.27
C ALA A 45 -1.69 -13.01 3.81
N SER A 46 -2.42 -13.98 3.24
CA SER A 46 -2.90 -13.93 1.86
C SER A 46 -3.86 -12.76 1.63
N GLN A 47 -4.78 -12.52 2.57
CA GLN A 47 -5.68 -11.36 2.54
C GLN A 47 -4.91 -10.03 2.57
N CYS A 48 -3.86 -9.92 3.40
CA CYS A 48 -3.03 -8.73 3.45
C CYS A 48 -2.33 -8.45 2.11
N PHE A 49 -1.79 -9.47 1.47
CA PHE A 49 -1.14 -9.32 0.16
C PHE A 49 -2.14 -9.01 -0.96
N ALA A 50 -3.32 -9.64 -0.97
CA ALA A 50 -4.38 -9.33 -1.92
C ALA A 50 -4.82 -7.86 -1.81
N MET A 51 -5.09 -7.39 -0.59
CA MET A 51 -5.41 -5.97 -0.33
C MET A 51 -4.31 -5.02 -0.79
N ARG A 52 -3.04 -5.37 -0.54
CA ARG A 52 -1.89 -4.57 -0.97
C ARG A 52 -1.89 -4.43 -2.49
N ASP A 53 -2.08 -5.54 -3.20
CA ASP A 53 -2.01 -5.59 -4.66
C ASP A 53 -3.20 -4.87 -5.31
N GLU A 54 -4.40 -4.99 -4.72
CA GLU A 54 -5.56 -4.19 -5.09
C GLU A 54 -5.32 -2.69 -4.93
N LEU A 55 -4.69 -2.28 -3.82
CA LEU A 55 -4.38 -0.87 -3.56
C LEU A 55 -3.32 -0.32 -4.54
N ILE A 56 -2.31 -1.13 -4.89
CA ILE A 56 -1.34 -0.81 -5.95
C ILE A 56 -2.08 -0.63 -7.29
N GLY A 57 -3.02 -1.51 -7.61
CA GLY A 57 -3.84 -1.41 -8.82
C GLY A 57 -4.75 -0.17 -8.82
N LEU A 58 -5.33 0.19 -7.67
CA LEU A 58 -6.12 1.42 -7.51
C LEU A 58 -5.26 2.66 -7.77
N ALA A 59 -4.06 2.70 -7.18
CA ALA A 59 -3.09 3.76 -7.40
C ALA A 59 -2.75 3.92 -8.89
N GLN A 60 -2.52 2.81 -9.60
CA GLN A 60 -2.26 2.83 -11.04
C GLN A 60 -3.45 3.41 -11.84
N ARG A 61 -4.65 2.88 -11.62
CA ARG A 61 -5.84 3.21 -12.43
C ARG A 61 -6.39 4.61 -12.17
N GLN A 62 -6.25 5.13 -10.94
CA GLN A 62 -6.92 6.38 -10.56
C GLN A 62 -5.95 7.50 -10.18
N VAL A 63 -4.73 7.21 -9.73
CA VAL A 63 -3.77 8.27 -9.36
C VAL A 63 -2.80 8.50 -10.51
N LEU A 64 -2.11 7.46 -10.94
CA LEU A 64 -1.14 7.58 -12.02
C LEU A 64 -1.78 7.96 -13.34
N GLN A 65 -2.97 7.42 -13.66
CA GLN A 65 -3.70 7.79 -14.87
C GLN A 65 -3.98 9.31 -14.96
N GLN A 66 -4.20 9.98 -13.82
CA GLN A 66 -4.35 11.43 -13.77
C GLN A 66 -2.99 12.14 -13.80
N ALA A 67 -2.03 11.69 -12.96
CA ALA A 67 -0.73 12.32 -12.80
C ALA A 67 0.20 12.19 -14.04
N SER A 68 -0.06 11.23 -14.93
CA SER A 68 0.60 11.12 -16.24
C SER A 68 -0.19 11.80 -17.37
N GLY A 69 -1.35 12.38 -17.07
CA GLY A 69 -2.20 13.11 -18.00
C GLY A 69 -1.91 14.61 -18.05
N HIS A 70 -2.65 15.33 -18.89
CA HIS A 70 -2.53 16.78 -18.99
C HIS A 70 -3.13 17.45 -17.75
N PRO A 71 -2.53 18.51 -17.18
CA PRO A 71 -1.30 19.18 -17.60
C PRO A 71 -0.01 18.61 -16.98
N PHE A 72 -0.11 17.60 -16.10
CA PHE A 72 1.02 17.11 -15.31
C PHE A 72 2.14 16.49 -16.16
N HIS A 73 1.84 15.88 -17.30
CA HIS A 73 2.87 15.32 -18.19
C HIS A 73 3.81 16.38 -18.80
N LEU A 74 3.47 17.67 -18.70
CA LEU A 74 4.32 18.78 -19.16
C LEU A 74 5.39 19.16 -18.13
N LEU A 75 5.29 18.65 -16.90
CA LEU A 75 6.23 18.93 -15.83
C LEU A 75 7.54 18.14 -16.05
N PRO A 76 8.69 18.65 -15.59
CA PRO A 76 9.99 17.99 -15.75
C PRO A 76 10.12 16.68 -14.94
N VAL A 77 9.17 16.42 -14.05
CA VAL A 77 9.14 15.26 -13.15
C VAL A 77 7.75 14.64 -13.18
N GLU A 78 7.69 13.34 -12.98
CA GLU A 78 6.45 12.56 -12.98
C GLU A 78 6.33 11.70 -11.71
N LEU A 79 5.10 11.40 -11.33
CA LEU A 79 4.81 10.34 -10.37
C LEU A 79 4.79 9.01 -11.12
N ALA A 80 5.48 8.00 -10.60
CA ALA A 80 5.54 6.68 -11.21
C ALA A 80 5.57 5.56 -10.17
N GLN A 81 5.32 4.33 -10.62
CA GLN A 81 5.52 3.13 -9.80
C GLN A 81 7.00 2.70 -9.78
N GLN A 82 7.45 2.22 -8.62
CA GLN A 82 8.73 1.58 -8.42
C GLN A 82 8.55 0.27 -7.66
N THR A 83 8.91 -0.84 -8.30
CA THR A 83 8.98 -2.16 -7.66
C THR A 83 10.28 -2.27 -6.86
N THR A 84 10.18 -2.78 -5.64
CA THR A 84 11.31 -3.02 -4.74
C THR A 84 11.70 -4.49 -4.74
N GLY A 85 12.92 -4.81 -4.28
CA GLY A 85 13.37 -6.20 -4.13
C GLY A 85 12.56 -7.03 -3.12
N ALA A 86 11.77 -6.38 -2.27
CA ALA A 86 10.86 -7.05 -1.32
C ALA A 86 9.52 -7.45 -1.94
N GLY A 87 9.35 -7.32 -3.27
CA GLY A 87 8.13 -7.72 -3.97
C GLY A 87 6.93 -6.80 -3.69
N THR A 88 7.18 -5.52 -3.42
CA THR A 88 6.14 -4.49 -3.27
C THR A 88 6.43 -3.29 -4.17
N THR A 89 5.37 -2.61 -4.59
CA THR A 89 5.43 -1.47 -5.51
C THR A 89 4.94 -0.20 -4.82
N PHE A 90 5.71 0.88 -4.95
CA PHE A 90 5.36 2.19 -4.37
C PHE A 90 5.28 3.28 -5.43
N LEU A 91 4.56 4.35 -5.12
CA LEU A 91 4.58 5.58 -5.91
C LEU A 91 5.80 6.43 -5.56
N ARG A 92 6.49 6.97 -6.57
CA ARG A 92 7.68 7.80 -6.39
C ARG A 92 7.77 8.88 -7.46
N TRP A 93 8.21 10.07 -7.05
CA TRP A 93 8.61 11.12 -7.98
C TRP A 93 9.92 10.75 -8.67
N ARG A 94 9.99 10.94 -9.98
CA ARG A 94 11.19 10.73 -10.78
C ARG A 94 11.26 11.69 -11.95
N ARG A 95 12.45 11.87 -12.51
CA ARG A 95 12.62 12.47 -13.84
C ARG A 95 12.19 11.47 -14.92
N HIS A 96 11.73 11.98 -16.06
CA HIS A 96 11.33 11.17 -17.22
C HIS A 96 12.46 10.28 -17.74
N ASP A 97 13.68 10.82 -17.75
CA ASP A 97 14.92 10.12 -18.12
C ASP A 97 15.42 9.13 -17.05
N ARG A 98 14.73 9.06 -15.90
CA ARG A 98 15.06 8.23 -14.73
C ARG A 98 16.42 8.54 -14.08
N SER A 99 17.01 9.69 -14.37
CA SER A 99 18.30 10.11 -13.81
C SER A 99 18.26 10.43 -12.31
N ALA A 100 17.09 10.86 -11.81
CA ALA A 100 16.87 11.17 -10.40
C ALA A 100 15.49 10.71 -9.93
N MET A 101 15.36 10.46 -8.63
CA MET A 101 14.11 10.06 -7.99
C MET A 101 14.05 10.49 -6.53
N GLY A 102 12.84 10.71 -6.02
CA GLY A 102 12.59 11.06 -4.63
C GLY A 102 11.81 12.37 -4.47
N VAL A 103 11.37 12.63 -3.23
CA VAL A 103 10.50 13.78 -2.90
C VAL A 103 11.18 15.13 -3.14
N ALA A 104 12.51 15.19 -3.15
CA ALA A 104 13.27 16.40 -3.47
C ALA A 104 12.88 16.99 -4.84
N LEU A 105 12.60 16.13 -5.83
CA LEU A 105 12.14 16.57 -7.15
C LEU A 105 10.79 17.29 -7.10
N TRP A 106 9.88 16.84 -6.24
CA TRP A 106 8.61 17.52 -6.01
C TRP A 106 8.80 18.82 -5.22
N GLN A 107 9.71 18.85 -4.25
CA GLN A 107 10.04 20.07 -3.50
C GLN A 107 10.64 21.15 -4.41
N GLU A 108 11.56 20.78 -5.31
CA GLU A 108 12.11 21.64 -6.36
C GLU A 108 11.00 22.18 -7.26
N LEU A 109 10.07 21.31 -7.67
CA LEU A 109 8.92 21.73 -8.47
C LEU A 109 8.04 22.73 -7.72
N MET A 110 7.77 22.52 -6.43
CA MET A 110 6.98 23.44 -5.61
C MET A 110 7.69 24.79 -5.37
N ALA A 111 9.02 24.79 -5.30
CA ALA A 111 9.83 25.99 -5.09
C ALA A 111 10.07 26.80 -6.38
N SER A 112 9.96 26.18 -7.55
CA SER A 112 10.24 26.84 -8.82
C SER A 112 9.18 27.88 -9.19
N THR A 113 9.63 29.10 -9.52
CA THR A 113 8.75 30.16 -10.06
C THR A 113 8.24 29.86 -11.46
N SER A 114 8.81 28.86 -12.15
CA SER A 114 8.31 28.38 -13.44
C SER A 114 7.11 27.43 -13.31
N THR A 115 6.81 26.95 -12.10
CA THR A 115 5.66 26.09 -11.84
C THR A 115 4.39 26.94 -11.82
N PRO A 116 3.39 26.64 -12.68
CA PRO A 116 2.15 27.40 -12.70
C PRO A 116 1.41 27.35 -11.35
N VAL A 117 1.06 28.52 -10.81
CA VAL A 117 0.43 28.66 -9.49
C VAL A 117 -0.87 27.85 -9.36
N ASN A 118 -1.63 27.74 -10.45
CA ASN A 118 -2.86 26.95 -10.51
C ASN A 118 -2.65 25.44 -10.33
N LEU A 119 -1.42 24.93 -10.51
CA LEU A 119 -1.10 23.52 -10.31
C LEU A 119 -0.59 23.20 -8.91
N LEU A 120 -0.14 24.18 -8.13
CA LEU A 120 0.47 23.95 -6.80
C LEU A 120 -0.47 23.18 -5.88
N ALA A 121 -1.76 23.52 -5.91
CA ALA A 121 -2.74 22.87 -5.05
C ALA A 121 -3.02 21.42 -5.46
N ASP A 122 -2.88 21.08 -6.75
CA ASP A 122 -3.02 19.71 -7.25
C ASP A 122 -1.76 18.89 -7.02
N LEU A 123 -0.58 19.49 -7.22
CA LEU A 123 0.71 18.88 -6.89
C LEU A 123 0.81 18.52 -5.40
N HIS A 124 0.31 19.39 -4.52
CA HIS A 124 0.19 19.09 -3.11
C HIS A 124 -0.75 17.92 -2.83
N ALA A 125 -1.92 17.88 -3.48
CA ALA A 125 -2.87 16.78 -3.33
C ALA A 125 -2.30 15.43 -3.82
N ILE A 126 -1.56 15.43 -4.95
CA ILE A 126 -0.85 14.25 -5.45
C ILE A 126 0.16 13.75 -4.43
N GLU A 127 0.94 14.64 -3.81
CA GLU A 127 1.93 14.24 -2.81
C GLU A 127 1.29 13.66 -1.55
N LEU A 128 0.22 14.27 -1.03
CA LEU A 128 -0.54 13.70 0.10
C LEU A 128 -1.07 12.30 -0.22
N GLN A 129 -1.55 12.11 -1.45
CA GLN A 129 -2.07 10.83 -1.91
C GLN A 129 -0.98 9.78 -2.10
N ARG A 130 0.20 10.18 -2.59
CA ARG A 130 1.39 9.33 -2.66
C ARG A 130 1.80 8.86 -1.26
N ILE A 131 1.88 9.78 -0.30
CA ILE A 131 2.26 9.47 1.09
C ILE A 131 1.30 8.45 1.70
N THR A 132 0.00 8.73 1.64
CA THR A 132 -1.03 7.89 2.26
C THR A 132 -1.13 6.51 1.62
N LEU A 133 -1.12 6.41 0.29
CA LEU A 133 -1.13 5.13 -0.42
C LEU A 133 0.13 4.31 -0.12
N ASN A 134 1.31 4.93 -0.16
CA ASN A 134 2.54 4.21 0.16
C ASN A 134 2.57 3.71 1.60
N MET A 135 2.06 4.50 2.56
CA MET A 135 1.92 4.07 3.95
C MET A 135 0.99 2.85 4.06
N GLN A 136 -0.20 2.89 3.44
CA GLN A 136 -1.16 1.79 3.45
C GLN A 136 -0.59 0.51 2.80
N ILE A 137 0.05 0.64 1.64
CA ILE A 137 0.75 -0.47 0.95
C ILE A 137 1.84 -1.06 1.86
N SER A 138 2.63 -0.21 2.52
CA SER A 138 3.69 -0.66 3.42
C SER A 138 3.13 -1.41 4.63
N LEU A 139 2.06 -0.91 5.24
CA LEU A 139 1.41 -1.56 6.38
C LEU A 139 0.85 -2.94 5.99
N LEU A 140 0.12 -3.03 4.88
CA LEU A 140 -0.43 -4.31 4.40
C LEU A 140 0.68 -5.32 4.09
N HIS A 141 1.77 -4.87 3.46
CA HIS A 141 2.91 -5.73 3.19
C HIS A 141 3.58 -6.26 4.47
N THR A 142 3.79 -5.39 5.46
CA THR A 142 4.39 -5.76 6.76
C THR A 142 3.49 -6.72 7.52
N LEU A 143 2.18 -6.44 7.58
CA LEU A 143 1.20 -7.31 8.23
C LEU A 143 1.17 -8.70 7.60
N GLY A 144 1.12 -8.79 6.27
CA GLY A 144 1.14 -10.06 5.55
C GLY A 144 2.42 -10.86 5.79
N ARG A 145 3.59 -10.19 5.83
CA ARG A 145 4.86 -10.85 6.15
C ARG A 145 4.87 -11.38 7.58
N GLN A 146 4.46 -10.56 8.55
CA GLN A 146 4.40 -10.94 9.96
C GLN A 146 3.46 -12.13 10.19
N ALA A 147 2.31 -12.15 9.50
CA ALA A 147 1.38 -13.26 9.49
C ALA A 147 2.03 -14.57 9.04
N GLN A 148 2.77 -14.51 7.93
CA GLN A 148 3.45 -15.67 7.36
C GLN A 148 4.55 -16.20 8.28
N GLU A 149 5.33 -15.31 8.89
CA GLU A 149 6.34 -15.69 9.87
C GLU A 149 5.70 -16.36 11.11
N CYS A 150 4.58 -15.82 11.59
CA CYS A 150 3.82 -16.42 12.68
C CYS A 150 3.21 -17.77 12.29
N ALA A 151 2.78 -17.95 11.04
CA ALA A 151 2.29 -19.23 10.54
C ALA A 151 3.39 -20.31 10.61
N SER A 152 4.63 -19.97 10.21
CA SER A 152 5.77 -20.87 10.34
C SER A 152 6.04 -21.24 11.79
N LYS A 153 6.04 -20.26 12.71
CA LYS A 153 6.23 -20.51 14.15
C LYS A 153 5.12 -21.39 14.74
N ALA A 154 3.88 -21.20 14.31
CA ALA A 154 2.76 -22.04 14.74
C ALA A 154 2.90 -23.48 14.24
N ALA A 155 3.42 -23.67 13.01
CA ALA A 155 3.73 -24.99 12.48
C ALA A 155 4.82 -25.70 13.30
N GLU A 156 5.90 -24.99 13.61
CA GLU A 156 6.99 -25.53 14.44
C GLU A 156 6.51 -25.94 15.84
N ALA A 157 5.61 -25.15 16.45
CA ALA A 157 5.01 -25.46 17.74
C ALA A 157 4.15 -26.73 17.68
N GLU A 158 3.32 -26.88 16.64
CA GLU A 158 2.50 -28.07 16.42
C GLU A 158 3.37 -29.31 16.20
N ASP A 159 4.42 -29.21 15.38
CA ASP A 159 5.36 -30.30 15.15
C ASP A 159 6.09 -30.73 16.43
N ALA A 160 6.45 -29.79 17.31
CA ALA A 160 7.03 -30.11 18.61
C ALA A 160 6.03 -30.85 19.51
N TYR A 161 4.76 -30.42 19.53
CA TYR A 161 3.69 -31.06 20.28
C TYR A 161 3.42 -32.49 19.79
N LEU A 162 3.24 -32.67 18.47
CA LEU A 162 2.99 -33.98 17.85
C LEU A 162 4.15 -34.96 18.07
N ARG A 163 5.41 -34.48 17.97
CA ARG A 163 6.59 -35.31 18.29
C ARG A 163 6.58 -35.77 19.73
N ARG A 164 6.24 -34.89 20.68
CA ARG A 164 6.14 -35.28 22.10
C ARG A 164 5.04 -36.31 22.27
N LEU A 165 3.85 -36.09 21.72
CA LEU A 165 2.76 -37.05 21.80
C LEU A 165 3.20 -38.42 21.26
N ALA A 166 3.83 -38.48 20.09
CA ALA A 166 4.30 -39.74 19.48
C ALA A 166 5.31 -40.50 20.36
N SER A 167 6.10 -39.79 21.18
CA SER A 167 7.06 -40.40 22.11
C SER A 167 6.42 -40.99 23.38
N ILE A 168 5.16 -40.69 23.69
CA ILE A 168 4.49 -41.16 24.92
C ILE A 168 3.99 -42.59 24.71
N PRO A 169 4.37 -43.55 25.57
CA PRO A 169 3.87 -44.93 25.50
C PRO A 169 2.34 -44.98 25.63
N PRO A 170 1.65 -45.92 24.94
CA PRO A 170 0.20 -46.03 24.97
C PRO A 170 -0.38 -46.15 26.39
N ALA A 171 0.31 -46.85 27.29
CA ALA A 171 -0.12 -47.07 28.67
C ALA A 171 -0.24 -45.80 29.54
N VAL A 172 0.31 -44.66 29.10
CA VAL A 172 0.25 -43.36 29.79
C VAL A 172 -0.67 -42.38 29.07
N ARG A 173 -1.10 -42.66 27.83
CA ARG A 173 -1.96 -41.77 27.02
C ARG A 173 -3.43 -41.77 27.44
N ASP A 174 -3.91 -42.85 28.06
CA ASP A 174 -5.35 -43.08 28.37
C ASP A 174 -5.71 -42.90 29.86
N ARG A 175 -4.83 -42.30 30.68
CA ARG A 175 -5.12 -41.89 32.06
C ARG A 175 -5.31 -40.39 32.15
#